data_AF-A0A4W3HAL5-F1
#
_entry.id   AF-A0A4W3HAL5-F1
#
_cell.length_a   1.000
_cell.length_b   1.000
_cell.length_c   1.000
_cell.angle_alpha   90.00
_cell.angle_beta   90.00
_cell.angle_gamma   90.00
#
_symmetry.space_group_name_H-M   'P 1'
#
loop_
_entity.id
_entity.type
_entity.pdbx_description
1 polymer ?
#
loop_
_entity_poly.entity_id
_entity_poly.type
_entity_poly.pdbx_seq_one_letter_code
_entity_poly.pdbx_strand_id
1 'polypeptide(L)'
;MDEAKKSGHLNIVGMVGSIDNDFCGTDMTIGTDSALHRIMEVVDAITTTAQSHQRTFVLEVMGRYCGYLALVTGLACGADWVFIPESPPVNNWEDILCHRLNESRLRGSRLNIIIVAEGAIDRSGNPISSDYVKDVSETSGS
;
A
#
# COMPACT_ATOMS: atom_id res chain seq x y z
N MET A 1 -25.43 -22.88 -43.07
CA MET A 1 -26.42 -22.02 -42.39
C MET A 1 -26.90 -22.60 -41.06
N ASP A 2 -26.94 -23.93 -40.87
CA ASP A 2 -27.36 -24.55 -39.59
C ASP A 2 -26.36 -24.39 -38.43
N GLU A 3 -25.04 -24.34 -38.69
CA GLU A 3 -24.04 -24.13 -37.64
C GLU A 3 -24.11 -22.74 -37.00
N ALA A 4 -24.43 -21.70 -37.80
CA ALA A 4 -24.62 -20.34 -37.30
C ALA A 4 -25.89 -20.21 -36.43
N LYS A 5 -26.93 -21.03 -36.69
CA LYS A 5 -28.14 -21.06 -35.85
C LYS A 5 -27.92 -21.79 -34.52
N LYS A 6 -27.02 -22.77 -34.47
CA LYS A 6 -26.69 -23.50 -33.23
C LYS A 6 -25.93 -22.67 -32.20
N SER A 7 -25.17 -21.66 -32.63
CA SER A 7 -24.40 -20.76 -31.77
C SER A 7 -24.93 -19.32 -31.78
N GLY A 8 -26.26 -19.13 -31.90
CA GLY A 8 -26.89 -17.81 -31.94
C GLY A 8 -26.86 -17.02 -30.62
N HIS A 9 -26.39 -17.65 -29.52
CA HIS A 9 -26.26 -17.03 -28.20
C HIS A 9 -24.87 -17.31 -27.64
N LEU A 10 -24.19 -16.25 -27.20
CA LEU A 10 -22.90 -16.34 -26.53
C LEU A 10 -23.11 -16.24 -25.02
N ASN A 11 -22.81 -17.32 -24.31
CA ASN A 11 -22.78 -17.31 -22.85
C ASN A 11 -21.37 -16.93 -22.38
N ILE A 12 -21.25 -15.79 -21.70
CA ILE A 12 -19.98 -15.30 -21.18
C ILE A 12 -20.00 -15.42 -19.65
N VAL A 13 -18.97 -16.05 -19.09
CA VAL A 13 -18.71 -16.06 -17.65
C VAL A 13 -17.34 -15.43 -17.43
N GLY A 14 -17.29 -14.42 -16.55
CA GLY A 14 -16.06 -13.75 -16.16
C GLY A 14 -15.61 -14.21 -14.77
N MET A 15 -14.30 -14.37 -14.59
CA MET A 15 -13.66 -14.46 -13.29
C MET A 15 -12.69 -13.29 -13.17
N VAL A 16 -12.64 -12.69 -11.98
CA VAL A 16 -11.78 -11.52 -11.75
C VAL A 16 -10.43 -11.99 -11.23
N GLY A 17 -9.42 -11.99 -12.10
CA GLY A 17 -8.03 -12.17 -11.73
C GLY A 17 -7.33 -10.82 -11.62
N SER A 18 -7.07 -10.37 -10.40
CA SER A 18 -6.39 -9.10 -10.10
C SER A 18 -5.71 -9.23 -8.73
N ILE A 19 -4.55 -8.59 -8.58
CA ILE A 19 -3.87 -8.48 -7.28
C ILE A 19 -4.37 -7.28 -6.48
N ASP A 20 -4.90 -6.25 -7.15
CA ASP A 20 -5.19 -4.95 -6.57
C ASP A 20 -6.50 -4.92 -5.75
N ASN A 21 -7.36 -5.93 -5.90
CA ASN A 21 -8.73 -5.98 -5.37
C ASN A 21 -9.61 -4.79 -5.83
N ASP A 22 -9.48 -4.44 -7.10
CA ASP A 22 -10.03 -3.23 -7.71
C ASP A 22 -11.39 -3.41 -8.41
N PHE A 23 -12.01 -4.59 -8.30
CA PHE A 23 -13.29 -4.89 -8.96
C PHE A 23 -14.47 -4.79 -8.00
N CYS A 24 -15.38 -3.86 -8.27
CA CYS A 24 -16.59 -3.71 -7.49
C CYS A 24 -17.57 -4.88 -7.72
N GLY A 25 -18.20 -5.35 -6.63
CA GLY A 25 -19.15 -6.46 -6.68
C GLY A 25 -18.58 -7.84 -6.29
N THR A 26 -17.29 -7.90 -5.95
CA THR A 26 -16.69 -9.02 -5.21
C THR A 26 -15.94 -8.48 -4.00
N ASP A 27 -15.89 -9.24 -2.91
CA ASP A 27 -15.13 -8.84 -1.71
C ASP A 27 -13.62 -9.03 -1.92
N MET A 28 -13.23 -10.00 -2.76
CA MET A 28 -11.84 -10.32 -3.06
C MET A 28 -11.68 -10.77 -4.52
N THR A 29 -10.61 -10.31 -5.17
CA THR A 29 -10.19 -10.78 -6.49
C THR A 29 -9.17 -11.91 -6.40
N ILE A 30 -9.15 -12.79 -7.41
CA ILE A 30 -8.20 -13.90 -7.45
C ILE A 30 -6.79 -13.33 -7.66
N GLY A 31 -5.91 -13.53 -6.68
CA GLY A 31 -4.51 -13.09 -6.70
C GLY A 31 -4.14 -12.12 -5.57
N THR A 32 -5.11 -11.42 -4.98
CA THR A 32 -4.86 -10.45 -3.90
C THR A 32 -4.18 -11.06 -2.69
N ASP A 33 -4.68 -12.19 -2.19
CA ASP A 33 -4.09 -12.87 -1.02
C ASP A 33 -2.65 -13.34 -1.30
N SER A 34 -2.38 -13.84 -2.51
CA SER A 34 -1.03 -14.22 -2.92
C SER A 34 -0.08 -13.03 -2.98
N ALA A 35 -0.54 -11.87 -3.48
CA ALA A 35 0.24 -10.64 -3.49
C ALA A 35 0.50 -10.12 -2.06
N LEU A 36 -0.52 -10.09 -1.20
CA LEU A 36 -0.39 -9.72 0.21
C LEU A 36 0.62 -10.60 0.92
N HIS A 37 0.54 -11.92 0.74
CA HIS A 37 1.49 -12.85 1.34
C HIS A 37 2.93 -12.51 0.93
N ARG A 38 3.16 -12.21 -0.35
CA ARG A 38 4.50 -11.84 -0.84
C ARG A 38 5.00 -10.52 -0.27
N ILE A 39 4.12 -9.53 -0.11
CA ILE A 39 4.46 -8.25 0.53
C ILE A 39 4.85 -8.49 2.00
N MET A 40 4.08 -9.31 2.72
CA MET A 40 4.35 -9.62 4.13
C MET A 40 5.70 -10.33 4.32
N GLU A 41 6.04 -11.30 3.46
CA GLU A 41 7.37 -11.95 3.49
C GLU A 41 8.53 -10.94 3.40
N VAL A 42 8.38 -9.92 2.53
CA VAL A 42 9.39 -8.87 2.38
C VAL A 42 9.43 -7.96 3.61
N VAL A 43 8.28 -7.57 4.14
CA VAL A 43 8.19 -6.72 5.34
C VAL A 43 8.82 -7.42 6.54
N ASP A 44 8.57 -8.71 6.73
CA ASP A 44 9.16 -9.51 7.82
C ASP A 44 10.68 -9.63 7.68
N ALA A 45 11.16 -9.89 6.45
CA ALA A 45 12.59 -9.93 6.17
C ALA A 45 13.29 -8.59 6.47
N ILE A 46 12.64 -7.46 6.14
CA ILE A 46 13.16 -6.13 6.47
C ILE A 46 13.13 -5.90 7.98
N THR A 47 12.01 -6.18 8.63
CA THR A 47 11.79 -5.95 10.07
C THR A 47 12.85 -6.66 10.92
N THR A 48 13.16 -7.91 10.59
CA THR A 48 14.18 -8.68 11.32
C THR A 48 15.59 -8.09 11.21
N THR A 49 15.93 -7.44 10.09
CA THR A 49 17.23 -6.77 9.91
C THR A 49 17.25 -5.35 10.49
N ALA A 50 16.09 -4.69 10.52
CA ALA A 50 15.93 -3.28 10.84
C ALA A 50 16.06 -2.94 12.33
N GLN A 51 15.66 -3.86 13.22
CA GLN A 51 15.66 -3.64 14.68
C GLN A 51 17.02 -3.25 15.27
N SER A 52 18.11 -3.57 14.56
CA SER A 52 19.49 -3.29 14.98
C SER A 52 19.93 -1.83 14.82
N HIS A 53 19.25 -1.02 13.98
CA HIS A 53 19.80 0.27 13.54
C HIS A 53 18.89 1.51 13.64
N GLN A 54 17.74 1.46 14.34
CA GLN A 54 16.85 2.64 14.52
C GLN A 54 16.48 3.37 13.21
N ARG A 55 16.03 2.61 12.20
CA ARG A 55 15.76 3.13 10.85
C ARG A 55 14.26 3.28 10.57
N THR A 56 13.95 4.24 9.71
CA THR A 56 12.65 4.38 9.06
C THR A 56 12.73 3.68 7.71
N PHE A 57 11.74 2.84 7.40
CA PHE A 57 11.62 2.18 6.10
C PHE A 57 10.38 2.69 5.39
N VAL A 58 10.54 3.10 4.14
CA VAL A 58 9.45 3.44 3.24
C VAL A 58 9.32 2.29 2.24
N LEU A 59 8.15 1.65 2.21
CA LEU A 59 7.85 0.51 1.35
C LEU A 59 6.77 0.89 0.37
N GLU A 60 7.10 0.85 -0.93
CA GLU A 60 6.14 1.05 -1.99
C GLU A 60 5.50 -0.29 -2.38
N VAL A 61 4.16 -0.30 -2.46
CA VAL A 61 3.38 -1.50 -2.81
C VAL A 61 2.48 -1.24 -4.01
N MET A 62 2.26 -2.28 -4.80
CA MET A 62 1.37 -2.25 -5.96
C MET A 62 -0.07 -1.97 -5.53
N GLY A 63 -0.89 -1.58 -6.50
CA GLY A 63 -2.29 -1.24 -6.27
C GLY A 63 -2.87 -0.28 -7.30
N ARG A 64 -2.01 0.38 -8.09
CA ARG A 64 -2.31 1.40 -9.12
C ARG A 64 -3.29 2.50 -8.70
N TYR A 65 -4.57 2.21 -8.55
CA TYR A 65 -5.62 3.14 -8.12
C TYR A 65 -6.37 2.67 -6.86
N CYS A 66 -6.04 1.50 -6.34
CA CYS A 66 -6.60 0.92 -5.14
C CYS A 66 -5.51 0.74 -4.07
N GLY A 67 -5.76 1.30 -2.89
CA GLY A 67 -4.89 1.19 -1.72
C GLY A 67 -5.12 -0.07 -0.90
N TYR A 68 -5.92 -1.04 -1.35
CA TYR A 68 -6.29 -2.22 -0.57
C TYR A 68 -5.05 -2.99 -0.07
N LEU A 69 -4.08 -3.24 -0.96
CA LEU A 69 -2.83 -3.92 -0.58
C LEU A 69 -2.07 -3.12 0.48
N ALA A 70 -1.87 -1.83 0.29
CA ALA A 70 -1.19 -0.96 1.24
C ALA A 70 -1.87 -0.90 2.61
N LEU A 71 -3.21 -0.79 2.62
CA LEU A 71 -4.00 -0.72 3.83
C LEU A 71 -3.91 -2.02 4.63
N VAL A 72 -4.13 -3.16 3.97
CA VAL A 72 -4.10 -4.47 4.64
C VAL A 72 -2.68 -4.80 5.10
N THR A 73 -1.66 -4.52 4.30
CA THR A 73 -0.25 -4.65 4.72
C THR A 73 0.03 -3.79 5.94
N GLY A 74 -0.32 -2.50 5.92
CA GLY A 74 -0.07 -1.60 7.04
C GLY A 74 -0.75 -2.05 8.33
N LEU A 75 -1.97 -2.58 8.24
CA LEU A 75 -2.66 -3.18 9.38
C LEU A 75 -1.95 -4.44 9.89
N ALA A 76 -1.52 -5.32 8.99
CA ALA A 76 -0.90 -6.59 9.34
C ALA A 76 0.50 -6.42 9.96
N CYS A 77 1.30 -5.45 9.49
CA CYS A 77 2.64 -5.20 10.00
C CYS A 77 2.72 -4.13 11.10
N GLY A 78 1.61 -3.43 11.39
CA GLY A 78 1.60 -2.34 12.36
C GLY A 78 2.37 -1.11 11.88
N ALA A 79 2.19 -0.73 10.61
CA ALA A 79 2.84 0.45 10.03
C ALA A 79 2.46 1.74 10.78
N ASP A 80 3.44 2.63 10.96
CA ASP A 80 3.26 3.93 11.60
C ASP A 80 2.42 4.88 10.71
N TRP A 81 2.52 4.70 9.40
CA TRP A 81 1.77 5.47 8.41
C TRP A 81 1.52 4.67 7.13
N VAL A 82 0.37 4.91 6.50
CA VAL A 82 -0.01 4.33 5.21
C VAL A 82 -0.56 5.43 4.31
N PHE A 83 -0.09 5.47 3.06
CA PHE A 83 -0.64 6.34 2.02
C PHE A 83 -1.46 5.53 1.03
N ILE A 84 -2.73 5.90 0.87
CA ILE A 84 -3.67 5.27 -0.06
C ILE A 84 -4.42 6.32 -0.89
N PRO A 85 -4.71 6.07 -2.18
CA PRO A 85 -5.45 7.00 -3.03
C PRO A 85 -6.86 7.32 -2.54
N GLU A 86 -7.52 6.38 -1.86
CA GLU A 86 -8.91 6.53 -1.40
C GLU A 86 -9.05 7.48 -0.21
N SER A 87 -7.96 7.70 0.53
CA SER A 87 -7.92 8.62 1.66
C SER A 87 -6.62 9.43 1.61
N PRO A 88 -6.54 10.41 0.68
CA PRO A 88 -5.37 11.29 0.58
C PRO A 88 -5.08 11.99 1.90
N PRO A 89 -3.79 12.20 2.24
CA PRO A 89 -3.42 12.81 3.50
C PRO A 89 -3.96 14.25 3.61
N VAL A 90 -4.08 14.72 4.85
CA VAL A 90 -4.44 16.13 5.12
C VAL A 90 -3.31 17.06 4.66
N ASN A 91 -3.62 18.34 4.49
CA ASN A 91 -2.57 19.34 4.29
C ASN A 91 -1.61 19.34 5.50
N ASN A 92 -0.32 19.59 5.23
CA ASN A 92 0.76 19.54 6.23
C ASN A 92 0.95 18.16 6.86
N TRP A 93 0.70 17.08 6.11
CA TRP A 93 0.95 15.72 6.59
C TRP A 93 2.42 15.45 6.84
N GLU A 94 3.31 16.19 6.19
CA GLU A 94 4.76 16.11 6.33
C GLU A 94 5.16 16.40 7.79
N ASP A 95 4.65 17.49 8.36
CA ASP A 95 4.90 17.87 9.76
C ASP A 95 4.30 16.84 10.74
N ILE A 96 3.10 16.34 10.43
CA ILE A 96 2.40 15.35 11.27
C ILE A 96 3.15 14.02 11.26
N LEU A 97 3.66 13.61 10.09
CA LEU A 97 4.47 12.41 9.93
C LEU A 97 5.77 12.55 10.73
N CYS A 98 6.51 13.64 10.53
CA CYS A 98 7.73 13.96 11.27
C CYS A 98 7.50 13.88 12.79
N HIS A 99 6.43 14.51 13.28
CA HIS A 99 6.08 14.50 14.69
C HIS A 99 5.77 13.09 15.20
N ARG A 100 4.97 12.31 14.47
CA ARG A 100 4.61 10.92 14.84
C ARG A 100 5.85 10.01 14.88
N LEU A 101 6.74 10.12 13.90
CA LEU A 101 7.98 9.34 13.85
C LEU A 101 8.90 9.68 15.03
N ASN A 102 9.01 10.96 15.38
CA ASN A 102 9.78 11.39 16.54
C ASN A 102 9.17 10.89 17.86
N GLU A 103 7.85 10.98 18.03
CA GLU A 103 7.17 10.41 19.20
C GLU A 103 7.39 8.89 19.31
N SER A 104 7.29 8.16 18.20
CA SER A 104 7.52 6.71 18.16
C SER A 104 8.94 6.38 18.63
N ARG A 105 9.94 7.14 18.16
CA ARG A 105 11.33 7.01 18.59
C ARG A 105 11.53 7.35 20.07
N LEU A 106 10.89 8.41 20.57
CA LEU A 106 10.93 8.79 22.00
C LEU A 106 10.29 7.74 22.91
N ARG A 107 9.24 7.06 22.44
CA ARG A 107 8.62 5.91 23.13
C ARG A 107 9.48 4.64 23.09
N GLY A 108 10.66 4.70 22.47
CA GLY A 108 11.62 3.60 22.41
C GLY A 108 11.45 2.69 21.20
N SER A 109 10.58 3.04 20.23
CA SER A 109 10.50 2.30 18.98
C SER A 109 11.84 2.40 18.24
N ARG A 110 12.33 1.26 17.76
CA ARG A 110 13.59 1.14 17.00
C ARG A 110 13.35 0.93 15.51
N LEU A 111 12.10 0.96 15.08
CA LEU A 111 11.73 0.72 13.70
C LEU A 111 10.47 1.52 13.42
N ASN A 112 10.50 2.30 12.35
CA ASN A 112 9.30 2.89 11.80
C ASN A 112 9.07 2.33 10.40
N ILE A 113 7.83 1.93 10.10
CA ILE A 113 7.43 1.41 8.80
C ILE A 113 6.38 2.33 8.20
N ILE A 114 6.64 2.79 7.00
CA ILE A 114 5.72 3.61 6.21
C ILE A 114 5.40 2.85 4.93
N ILE A 115 4.12 2.63 4.66
CA ILE A 115 3.66 1.97 3.44
C ILE A 115 3.08 3.00 2.48
N VAL A 116 3.49 2.96 1.22
CA VAL A 116 3.05 3.88 0.16
C VAL A 116 2.43 3.04 -0.96
N ALA A 117 1.15 3.23 -1.25
CA ALA A 117 0.56 2.65 -2.46
C ALA A 117 1.14 3.31 -3.71
N GLU A 118 1.33 2.56 -4.80
CA GLU A 118 1.73 3.07 -6.13
C GLU A 118 0.86 4.26 -6.58
N GLY A 119 -0.44 4.19 -6.25
CA GLY A 119 -1.43 5.24 -6.54
C GLY A 119 -1.51 6.36 -5.52
N ALA A 120 -0.59 6.48 -4.56
CA ALA A 120 -0.68 7.49 -3.52
C ALA A 120 -0.69 8.90 -4.11
N ILE A 121 -1.67 9.70 -3.69
CA ILE A 121 -1.89 11.07 -4.14
C ILE A 121 -2.21 11.99 -2.96
N ASP A 122 -1.94 13.28 -3.13
CA ASP A 122 -2.42 14.33 -2.24
C ASP A 122 -3.87 14.74 -2.57
N ARG A 123 -4.44 15.67 -1.79
CA ARG A 123 -5.80 16.19 -2.01
C ARG A 123 -5.96 17.02 -3.28
N SER A 124 -4.85 17.44 -3.89
CA SER A 124 -4.82 18.16 -5.17
C SER A 124 -4.66 17.22 -6.36
N GLY A 125 -4.48 15.91 -6.12
CA GLY A 125 -4.24 14.89 -7.14
C GLY A 125 -2.77 14.77 -7.58
N ASN A 126 -1.83 15.39 -6.88
CA ASN A 126 -0.41 15.21 -7.16
C ASN A 126 0.08 13.87 -6.59
N PRO A 127 0.92 13.12 -7.32
CA PRO A 127 1.45 11.85 -6.84
C PRO A 127 2.38 12.06 -5.64
N ILE A 128 2.28 11.17 -4.65
CA ILE A 128 3.18 11.10 -3.50
C ILE A 128 4.10 9.90 -3.71
N SER A 129 5.36 10.14 -4.09
CA SER A 129 6.33 9.07 -4.29
C SER A 129 6.95 8.58 -2.98
N SER A 130 7.42 7.35 -2.97
CA SER A 130 8.19 6.77 -1.87
C SER A 130 9.48 7.55 -1.57
N ASP A 131 10.16 8.06 -2.61
CA ASP A 131 11.34 8.93 -2.45
C ASP A 131 10.98 10.24 -1.73
N TYR A 132 9.86 10.86 -2.07
CA TYR A 132 9.44 12.10 -1.41
C TYR A 132 9.15 11.87 0.08
N VAL A 133 8.44 10.79 0.41
CA VAL A 133 8.16 10.41 1.81
C VAL A 133 9.46 10.11 2.56
N LYS A 134 10.44 9.49 1.89
CA LYS A 134 11.76 9.23 2.46
C LYS A 134 12.48 10.54 2.81
N ASP A 135 12.56 11.49 1.88
CA ASP A 135 13.21 12.79 2.09
C ASP A 135 12.59 13.57 3.28
N VAL A 136 11.26 13.54 3.38
CA VAL A 136 10.52 14.14 4.51
C VAL A 136 10.89 13.46 5.83
N SER A 137 10.98 12.13 5.83
CA SER A 137 11.30 11.34 7.03
C SER A 137 12.77 11.46 7.49
N GLU A 138 13.70 11.77 6.57
CA GLU A 138 15.11 12.00 6.91
C GLU A 138 15.30 13.40 7.52
N THR A 139 14.53 14.39 7.06
CA THR A 139 14.58 15.77 7.59
C THR A 139 14.19 15.83 9.07
N SER A 140 13.32 14.94 9.54
CA SER A 140 12.91 14.83 10.96
C SER A 140 13.97 14.19 11.87
N GLY A 141 15.01 13.58 11.30
CA GLY A 141 16.10 12.93 12.04
C GLY A 141 17.30 13.84 12.35
N SER A 142 17.25 15.10 11.92
CA SER A 142 18.31 16.12 12.09
C SER A 142 18.08 17.00 13.32
#